data_AF-A0A7C5R3D7-F1
#
_entry.id   AF-A0A7C5R3D7-F1
#
_cell.length_a   1.000
_cell.length_b   1.000
_cell.length_c   1.000
_cell.angle_alpha   90.00
_cell.angle_beta   90.00
_cell.angle_gamma   90.00
#
_symmetry.space_group_name_H-M   'P 1'
#
loop_
_entity.id
_entity.type
_entity.pdbx_description
1 polymer ?
#
loop_
_entity_poly.entity_id
_entity_poly.type
_entity_poly.pdbx_seq_one_letter_code
_entity_poly.pdbx_strand_id
1 'polypeptide(L)' 'LDQLKSRGYADKYRNTGRKIILAGVNFSSEKREVDEFSVEAVQSA' A
#
# COMPACT_ATOMS: atom_id res chain seq x y z
N LEU A 1 -1.57 5.68 2.71
CA LEU A 1 -1.54 4.24 3.06
C LEU A 1 -2.69 3.80 3.98
N ASP A 2 -3.33 4.74 4.69
CA ASP A 2 -4.38 4.45 5.68
C ASP A 2 -5.56 3.64 5.10
N GLN A 3 -5.99 3.95 3.86
CA GLN A 3 -7.02 3.15 3.17
C GLN A 3 -6.60 1.69 2.92
N LEU A 4 -5.34 1.44 2.55
CA LEU A 4 -4.86 0.07 2.33
C LEU A 4 -4.80 -0.71 3.65
N LYS A 5 -4.41 -0.05 4.75
CA LYS A 5 -4.37 -0.62 6.11
C LYS A 5 -5.79 -0.87 6.64
N SER A 6 -6.69 0.09 6.51
CA SER A 6 -8.08 0.01 6.95
C SER A 6 -8.87 -1.08 6.22
N ARG A 7 -8.60 -1.30 4.93
CA ARG A 7 -9.22 -2.38 4.15
C ARG A 7 -8.62 -3.76 4.37
N GLY A 8 -7.56 -3.88 5.18
CA GLY A 8 -6.96 -5.17 5.54
C GLY A 8 -6.43 -5.98 4.36
N TYR A 9 -6.03 -5.32 3.26
CA TYR A 9 -5.53 -6.03 2.07
C TYR A 9 -4.26 -6.85 2.38
N ALA A 10 -3.43 -6.34 3.29
CA ALA A 10 -2.22 -7.02 3.74
C ALA A 10 -2.52 -8.25 4.61
N ASP A 11 -3.64 -8.27 5.35
CA ASP A 11 -3.96 -9.35 6.29
C ASP A 11 -4.17 -10.70 5.59
N LYS A 12 -4.64 -10.70 4.33
CA LYS A 12 -4.75 -11.92 3.52
C LYS A 12 -3.41 -12.58 3.24
N TYR A 13 -2.32 -11.82 3.28
CA TYR A 13 -0.99 -12.28 2.89
C TYR A 13 -0.05 -12.44 4.10
N ARG A 14 -0.46 -12.01 5.31
CA ARG A 14 0.35 -12.09 6.54
C ARG A 14 0.86 -13.51 6.84
N ASN A 15 0.01 -14.52 6.68
CA ASN A 15 0.36 -15.92 6.94
C ASN A 15 1.12 -16.62 5.80
N THR A 16 1.45 -15.94 4.71
CA THR A 16 2.12 -16.58 3.57
C THR A 16 3.65 -16.59 3.68
N GLY A 17 4.21 -15.96 4.72
CA GLY A 17 5.67 -15.81 4.91
C GLY A 17 6.35 -14.95 3.84
N ARG A 18 5.58 -14.32 2.96
CA ARG A 18 6.08 -13.47 1.88
C ARG A 18 6.18 -12.03 2.37
N LYS A 19 7.15 -11.29 1.83
CA LYS A 19 7.30 -9.86 2.09
C LYS A 19 6.10 -9.10 1.51
N ILE A 20 5.38 -8.39 2.37
CA ILE A 20 4.22 -7.59 1.95
C ILE A 20 4.70 -6.16 1.71
N ILE A 21 4.47 -5.66 0.50
CA ILE A 21 4.79 -4.28 0.12
C ILE A 21 3.47 -3.57 -0.18
N LEU A 22 3.18 -2.52 0.58
CA LEU A 22 2.06 -1.63 0.35
C LEU A 22 2.57 -0.42 -0.44
N ALA A 23 2.13 -0.29 -1.69
CA ALA A 23 2.39 0.89 -2.51
C ALA A 23 1.10 1.71 -2.62
N GLY A 24 1.12 2.93 -2.09
CA GLY A 24 0.08 3.93 -2.27
C GLY A 24 0.53 4.96 -3.29
N VAL A 25 -0.25 5.12 -4.37
CA VAL A 25 -0.02 6.14 -5.38
C VAL A 25 -1.24 7.06 -5.39
N ASN A 26 -1.00 8.36 -5.25
CA ASN A 26 -2.02 9.39 -5.32
C ASN A 26 -1.88 10.09 -6.67
N PHE A 27 -2.84 9.86 -7.56
CA PHE A 27 -2.86 10.42 -8.90
C PHE A 27 -3.84 11.58 -8.94
N SER A 28 -3.36 12.77 -9.31
CA SER A 28 -4.21 13.93 -9.54
C SER A 28 -4.72 13.88 -10.98
N SER A 29 -6.02 13.66 -11.14
CA SER A 29 -6.68 13.68 -12.45
C SER A 29 -6.66 15.08 -13.08
N GLU A 30 -6.71 16.12 -12.26
CA GLU A 30 -6.70 17.53 -12.69
C GLU A 30 -5.37 17.93 -13.30
N LYS A 31 -4.26 17.54 -12.64
CA LYS A 31 -2.90 17.82 -13.11
C LYS A 31 -2.34 16.76 -14.05
N ARG A 32 -3.00 15.59 -14.14
CA ARG A 32 -2.57 14.39 -14.88
C ARG A 32 -1.18 13.88 -14.46
N GLU A 33 -0.87 14.00 -13.17
CA GLU A 33 0.42 13.63 -12.59
C GLU A 33 0.25 12.89 -11.26
N VAL A 34 1.32 12.22 -10.83
CA VAL A 34 1.39 11.57 -9.53
C VAL A 34 1.79 12.62 -8.50
N ASP A 35 0.85 12.99 -7.65
CA ASP A 35 1.03 14.03 -6.62
C ASP A 35 1.78 13.46 -5.40
N GLU A 36 1.54 12.19 -5.05
CA GLU A 36 2.23 11.53 -3.95
C GLU A 36 2.45 10.04 -4.21
N PHE A 37 3.65 9.56 -3.91
CA PHE A 37 4.02 8.15 -3.97
C PHE A 37 4.60 7.70 -2.64
N SER A 38 4.00 6.69 -2.01
CA SER A 38 4.41 6.16 -0.71
C SER A 38 4.49 4.64 -0.74
N VAL A 39 5.62 4.08 -0.29
CA VAL A 39 5.84 2.63 -0.21
C VAL A 39 6.18 2.25 1.22
N GLU A 40 5.40 1.34 1.80
CA GLU A 40 5.68 0.72 3.10
C GLU A 40 5.90 -0.78 2.92
N ALA A 41 6.99 -1.30 3.47
CA ALA A 41 7.17 -2.73 3.64
C ALA A 41 6.59 -3.15 5.00
N VAL A 42 5.58 -4.01 4.98
CA VAL A 42 5.04 -4.62 6.19
C VAL A 42 5.82 -5.89 6.44
N GLN A 43 6.59 -5.93 7.53
CA GLN A 43 7.25 -7.15 7.95
C GLN A 43 6.20 -8.15 8.43
N SER A 44 6.13 -9.28 7.75
CA SER A 44 5.40 -10.48 8.18
C SER A 44 6.26 -11.11 9.27
N ALA A 45 5.91 -10.87 10.54
CA ALA A 45 6.54 -11.49 11.71
C ALA A 45 5.78 -12.75 12.12
#